data_AF-A0A7C9B084-F1
#
_entry.id   AF-A0A7C9B084-F1
#
_cell.length_a   1.000
_cell.length_b   1.000
_cell.length_c   1.000
_cell.angle_alpha   90.00
_cell.angle_beta   90.00
_cell.angle_gamma   90.00
#
_symmetry.space_group_name_H-M   'P 1'
#
loop_
_entity.id
_entity.type
_entity.pdbx_description
1 polymer ?
#
loop_
_entity_poly.entity_id
_entity_poly.type
_entity_poly.pdbx_seq_one_letter_code
_entity_poly.pdbx_strand_id
1 'polypeptide(L)'
;YDRIMCFVNCHFAAHIEAVNRRNADFDHVYRSMVFSRPSNVGISSAAQILRGPNGFGVRSEALPELSEADLVIFLGDFNYRLDGISYDEARDFISQRCFDWLRE
;
A
#
# COMPACT_ATOMS: atom_id res chain seq x y z
N TYR A 1 -7.89 -13.88 -21.61
CA TYR A 1 -7.21 -14.43 -20.42
C TYR A 1 -5.79 -13.89 -20.44
N ASP A 2 -5.56 -12.71 -19.84
CA ASP A 2 -4.22 -12.15 -19.57
C ASP A 2 -4.39 -10.86 -18.75
N ARG A 3 -5.10 -10.93 -17.62
CA ARG A 3 -5.29 -9.76 -16.74
C ARG A 3 -4.47 -9.95 -15.49
N ILE A 4 -3.61 -8.99 -15.19
CA ILE A 4 -2.77 -8.98 -14.00
C ILE A 4 -3.48 -8.13 -12.96
N MET A 5 -3.91 -8.77 -11.88
CA MET A 5 -4.45 -8.10 -10.69
C MET A 5 -3.43 -8.22 -9.56
N CYS A 6 -3.11 -7.09 -8.93
CA CYS A 6 -2.19 -7.03 -7.80
C CYS A 6 -2.93 -6.57 -6.55
N PHE A 7 -2.68 -7.23 -5.42
CA PHE A 7 -3.23 -6.87 -4.12
C PHE A 7 -2.06 -6.55 -3.19
N VAL A 8 -2.05 -5.33 -2.67
CA VAL A 8 -0.99 -4.81 -1.80
C VAL A 8 -1.60 -4.50 -0.44
N ASN A 9 -1.19 -5.26 0.58
CA ASN A 9 -1.57 -4.98 1.96
C ASN A 9 -0.49 -4.11 2.62
N CYS A 10 -0.87 -2.95 3.17
CA CYS A 10 0.04 -1.98 3.77
C CYS A 10 -0.28 -1.73 5.24
N HIS A 11 0.73 -1.30 5.98
CA HIS A 11 0.61 -0.70 7.31
C HIS A 11 1.53 0.52 7.33
N PHE A 12 0.98 1.71 7.09
CA PHE A 12 1.77 2.95 6.98
C PHE A 12 2.01 3.62 8.33
N ALA A 13 2.87 4.65 8.35
CA ALA A 13 3.21 5.41 9.54
C ALA A 13 1.98 5.89 10.34
N ALA A 14 2.01 5.61 11.64
CA ALA A 14 1.00 6.04 12.60
C ALA A 14 1.14 7.53 13.01
N HIS A 15 0.18 7.99 13.81
CA HIS A 15 0.02 9.37 14.34
C HIS A 15 -0.58 10.39 13.37
N ILE A 16 -1.35 11.35 13.91
CA ILE A 16 -2.14 12.28 13.09
C ILE A 16 -1.25 13.19 12.25
N GLU A 17 -0.09 13.60 12.77
CA GLU A 17 0.85 14.54 12.15
C GLU A 17 1.64 13.92 10.99
N ALA A 18 1.65 12.59 10.85
CA ALA A 18 2.54 11.88 9.92
C ALA A 18 2.00 11.74 8.48
N VAL A 19 1.14 12.66 8.02
CA VAL A 19 0.52 12.62 6.68
C VAL A 19 1.57 12.53 5.57
N ASN A 20 2.60 13.39 5.62
CA ASN A 20 3.68 13.39 4.63
C ASN A 20 4.47 12.07 4.63
N ARG A 21 4.62 11.43 5.79
CA ARG A 21 5.32 10.14 5.88
C ARG A 21 4.49 9.02 5.27
N ARG A 22 3.17 8.97 5.52
CA ARG A 22 2.27 7.99 4.87
C ARG A 22 2.24 8.14 3.35
N ASN A 23 2.21 9.38 2.86
CA ASN A 23 2.30 9.65 1.41
C ASN A 23 3.63 9.14 0.83
N ALA A 24 4.74 9.34 1.56
CA ALA A 24 6.04 8.79 1.18
C ALA A 24 6.09 7.25 1.24
N ASP A 25 5.43 6.63 2.22
CA ASP A 25 5.32 5.17 2.33
C ASP A 25 4.58 4.61 1.10
N PHE A 26 3.47 5.23 0.69
CA PHE A 26 2.75 4.87 -0.54
C PHE A 26 3.64 4.98 -1.79
N ASP A 27 4.28 6.13 -1.98
CA ASP A 27 5.20 6.38 -3.10
C ASP A 27 6.31 5.33 -3.16
N HIS A 28 6.86 4.98 -1.99
CA HIS A 28 7.90 3.96 -1.87
C HIS A 28 7.38 2.60 -2.30
N VAL A 29 6.22 2.15 -1.79
CA VAL A 29 5.63 0.86 -2.17
C VAL A 29 5.32 0.82 -3.66
N TYR A 30 4.64 1.85 -4.19
CA TYR A 30 4.26 1.89 -5.60
C TYR A 30 5.46 1.84 -6.55
N ARG A 31 6.56 2.53 -6.22
CA ARG A 31 7.75 2.60 -7.09
C ARG A 31 8.74 1.46 -6.92
N SER A 32 8.72 0.74 -5.80
CA SER A 32 9.77 -0.23 -5.48
C SER A 32 9.29 -1.67 -5.33
N MET A 33 7.99 -1.90 -5.13
CA MET A 33 7.47 -3.24 -4.96
C MET A 33 7.41 -3.95 -6.31
N VAL A 34 7.97 -5.16 -6.34
CA VAL A 34 8.04 -5.98 -7.55
C VAL A 34 7.60 -7.39 -7.24
N PHE A 35 6.81 -7.99 -8.14
CA PHE A 35 6.32 -9.35 -7.97
C PHE A 35 7.06 -10.30 -8.90
N SER A 36 7.72 -11.31 -8.35
CA SER A 36 8.28 -12.37 -9.19
C SER A 36 7.14 -13.22 -9.75
N ARG A 37 7.12 -13.41 -11.07
CA ARG A 37 6.33 -14.48 -11.69
C ARG A 37 6.88 -15.82 -11.18
N PRO A 38 6.08 -16.63 -10.45
CA PRO A 38 6.54 -17.93 -10.03
C PRO A 38 6.77 -18.79 -11.28
N SER A 39 7.98 -19.28 -11.47
CA SER A 39 8.32 -20.23 -12.53
C SER A 39 7.67 -21.58 -12.23
N ASN A 40 6.38 -21.70 -12.54
CA ASN A 40 5.49 -22.83 -12.24
C ASN A 40 5.44 -23.17 -10.73
N VAL A 41 4.25 -23.07 -10.14
CA VAL A 41 3.89 -23.23 -8.71
C VAL A 41 4.41 -22.15 -7.74
N GLY A 42 3.46 -21.44 -7.12
CA GLY A 42 3.68 -20.77 -5.82
C GLY A 42 3.23 -19.32 -5.77
N ILE A 43 2.31 -19.02 -4.85
CA ILE A 43 1.88 -17.67 -4.47
C ILE A 43 3.12 -16.84 -4.07
N SER A 44 3.48 -15.84 -4.87
CA SER A 44 4.57 -14.92 -4.53
C SER A 44 4.07 -13.90 -3.49
N SER A 45 4.28 -14.17 -2.21
CA SER A 45 4.24 -13.14 -1.17
C SER A 45 5.52 -12.31 -1.30
N ALA A 46 5.45 -11.13 -1.94
CA ALA A 46 6.58 -10.21 -2.04
C ALA A 46 6.86 -9.59 -0.66
N ALA A 47 7.46 -10.37 0.23
CA ALA A 47 8.12 -9.94 1.45
C ALA A 47 9.63 -10.12 1.27
N GLN A 48 10.23 -9.41 0.33
CA GLN A 48 11.69 -9.32 0.19
C GLN A 48 12.08 -7.89 -0.19
N ILE A 49 12.20 -7.05 0.83
CA ILE A 49 13.04 -5.86 0.80
C ILE A 49 14.49 -6.36 0.98
N LEU A 50 15.24 -6.60 -0.09
CA LEU A 50 16.71 -6.44 -0.08
C LEU A 50 17.31 -6.44 -1.50
N ARG A 51 17.71 -5.27 -2.00
CA ARG A 51 18.67 -5.17 -3.11
C ARG A 51 19.98 -4.63 -2.55
N GLY A 52 20.88 -5.54 -2.15
CA GLY A 52 22.26 -5.22 -1.77
C GLY A 52 23.13 -4.90 -3.00
N PRO A 53 24.28 -4.22 -2.86
CA PRO A 53 24.91 -3.53 -3.98
C PRO A 53 25.65 -4.37 -5.01
N ASN A 54 25.94 -5.66 -4.81
CA ASN A 54 26.79 -6.44 -5.73
C ASN A 54 26.31 -7.89 -5.87
N GLY A 55 25.88 -8.30 -7.06
CA GLY A 55 25.49 -9.69 -7.33
C GLY A 55 25.25 -9.98 -8.81
N PHE A 56 26.10 -10.84 -9.37
CA PHE A 56 26.19 -11.24 -10.77
C PHE A 56 24.90 -11.85 -11.39
N GLY A 57 24.59 -11.40 -12.61
CA GLY A 57 24.16 -12.19 -13.77
C GLY A 57 23.31 -13.46 -13.56
N VAL A 58 21.99 -13.27 -13.48
CA VAL A 58 21.00 -14.19 -14.07
C VAL A 58 20.16 -13.34 -15.02
N ARG A 59 19.80 -13.85 -16.21
CA ARG A 59 18.79 -13.22 -17.07
C ARG A 59 17.47 -13.15 -16.28
N SER A 60 17.30 -12.12 -15.46
CA SER A 60 16.02 -11.83 -14.83
C SER A 60 15.10 -11.36 -15.95
N GLU A 61 14.12 -12.18 -16.31
CA GLU A 61 12.86 -11.64 -16.81
C GLU A 61 12.51 -10.45 -15.92
N ALA A 62 12.31 -9.28 -16.53
CA ALA A 62 12.02 -8.06 -15.79
C ALA A 62 10.89 -8.39 -14.81
N LEU A 63 11.18 -8.26 -13.52
CA LEU A 63 10.19 -8.51 -12.49
C LEU A 63 9.09 -7.46 -12.70
N PRO A 64 7.83 -7.85 -12.92
CA PRO A 64 6.77 -6.89 -13.21
C PRO A 64 6.58 -5.92 -12.05
N GLU A 65 6.73 -4.64 -12.36
CA GLU A 65 6.43 -3.54 -11.45
C GLU A 65 4.92 -3.46 -11.22
N LEU A 66 4.51 -2.78 -10.14
CA LEU A 66 3.09 -2.50 -9.89
C LEU A 66 2.41 -1.76 -11.06
N SER A 67 3.16 -0.94 -11.78
CA SER A 67 2.70 -0.17 -12.95
C SER A 67 2.29 -1.06 -14.14
N GLU A 68 2.72 -2.31 -14.19
CA GLU A 68 2.41 -3.25 -15.27
C GLU A 68 1.09 -4.01 -15.06
N ALA A 69 0.52 -3.95 -13.85
CA ALA A 69 -0.76 -4.60 -13.56
C ALA A 69 -1.94 -3.83 -14.18
N ASP A 70 -2.93 -4.56 -14.71
CA ASP A 70 -4.19 -3.96 -15.18
C ASP A 70 -5.01 -3.37 -14.03
N LEU A 71 -4.86 -3.91 -12.82
CA LEU A 71 -5.52 -3.47 -11.60
C LEU A 71 -4.62 -3.65 -10.40
N VAL A 72 -4.37 -2.58 -9.66
CA VAL A 72 -3.69 -2.61 -8.36
C VAL A 72 -4.67 -2.20 -7.27
N ILE A 73 -4.83 -3.06 -6.27
CA ILE A 73 -5.67 -2.82 -5.10
C ILE A 73 -4.75 -2.66 -3.89
N PHE A 74 -4.64 -1.44 -3.39
CA PHE A 74 -4.06 -1.17 -2.08
C PHE A 74 -5.13 -1.35 -1.01
N LEU A 75 -4.77 -2.01 0.08
CA LEU A 75 -5.61 -2.20 1.26
C LEU A 75 -4.74 -2.28 2.53
N GLY A 76 -5.38 -2.32 3.70
CA GLY A 76 -4.72 -2.50 4.99
C GLY A 76 -4.90 -1.29 5.91
N ASP A 77 -4.00 -1.14 6.87
CA ASP A 77 -4.00 -0.02 7.81
C ASP A 77 -3.18 1.16 7.26
N PHE A 78 -3.84 2.02 6.50
CA PHE A 78 -3.19 3.22 5.96
C PHE A 78 -2.92 4.30 7.02
N ASN A 79 -3.50 4.19 8.22
CA ASN A 79 -3.27 5.12 9.33
C ASN A 79 -3.59 6.61 9.08
N TYR A 80 -4.36 6.97 8.05
CA TYR A 80 -4.91 8.33 7.94
C TYR A 80 -5.95 8.57 9.04
N ARG A 81 -5.94 9.78 9.61
CA ARG A 81 -6.79 10.18 10.73
C ARG A 81 -7.66 11.36 10.29
N LEU A 82 -8.80 11.53 10.94
CA LEU A 82 -9.62 12.73 10.80
C LEU A 82 -8.85 13.91 11.40
N ASP A 83 -8.67 14.97 10.61
CA ASP A 83 -8.12 16.23 11.09
C ASP A 83 -9.25 17.25 11.35
N GLY A 84 -9.00 18.22 12.22
CA GLY A 84 -9.94 19.30 12.50
C GLY A 84 -11.22 18.93 13.28
N ILE A 85 -11.38 17.67 13.69
CA ILE A 85 -12.53 17.20 14.49
C ILE A 85 -12.02 16.69 15.85
N SER A 86 -12.60 17.18 16.94
CA SER A 86 -12.26 16.70 18.28
C SER A 86 -12.81 15.29 18.53
N TYR A 87 -12.25 14.62 19.55
CA TYR A 87 -12.70 13.29 19.95
C TYR A 87 -14.21 13.24 20.30
N ASP A 88 -14.70 14.24 21.03
CA ASP A 88 -16.10 14.29 21.45
C ASP A 88 -17.04 14.52 20.26
N GLU A 89 -16.68 15.42 19.34
CA GLU A 89 -17.45 15.63 18.10
C GLU A 89 -17.50 14.38 17.23
N ALA A 90 -16.34 13.73 17.03
CA ALA A 90 -16.27 12.49 16.26
C ALA A 90 -17.15 11.40 16.87
N ARG A 91 -17.11 11.24 18.20
CA ARG A 91 -17.95 10.28 18.92
C ARG A 91 -19.43 10.58 18.71
N ASP A 92 -19.83 11.84 18.84
CA ASP A 92 -21.22 12.25 18.72
C ASP A 92 -21.75 12.04 17.29
N PHE A 93 -20.98 12.39 16.26
CA PHE A 93 -21.33 12.12 14.85
C PHE A 93 -21.45 10.61 14.55
N ILE A 94 -20.52 9.81 15.06
CA ILE A 94 -20.57 8.34 14.92
C ILE A 94 -21.84 7.79 15.58
N SER A 95 -22.17 8.25 16.79
CA SER A 95 -23.35 7.78 17.53
C SER A 95 -24.67 8.06 16.79
N GLN A 96 -24.71 9.15 16.03
CA GLN A 96 -25.87 9.57 15.24
C GLN A 96 -25.85 9.03 13.81
N ARG A 97 -24.82 8.26 13.42
CA ARG A 97 -24.59 7.77 12.05
C ARG A 97 -24.47 8.90 11.02
N CYS A 98 -24.02 10.06 11.48
CA CYS A 98 -23.84 11.28 10.70
C CYS A 98 -22.45 11.31 10.03
N PHE A 99 -22.13 10.30 9.23
CA PHE A 99 -20.77 10.12 8.69
C PHE A 99 -20.34 11.19 7.68
N ASP A 100 -21.28 11.88 7.04
CA ASP A 100 -20.97 12.99 6.14
C ASP A 100 -20.27 14.15 6.86
N TRP A 101 -20.43 14.23 8.18
CA TRP A 101 -19.78 15.22 9.05
C TRP A 101 -18.41 14.78 9.57
N LEU A 102 -17.97 13.56 9.25
CA LEU A 102 -16.60 13.07 9.51
C LEU A 102 -15.67 13.32 8.32
N ARG A 103 -16.05 14.23 7.41
CA ARG A 103 -15.25 14.62 6.25
C ARG A 103 -14.72 16.03 6.46
N GLU A 104 -13.54 16.29 5.92
CA GLU A 104 -13.12 17.64 5.55
C GLU A 104 -14.05 18.22 4.48
#